data_AF-A0A3D4W403-F1
#
_entry.id   AF-A0A3D4W403-F1
#
_cell.length_a   1.000
_cell.length_b   1.000
_cell.length_c   1.000
_cell.angle_alpha   90.00
_cell.angle_beta   90.00
_cell.angle_gamma   90.00
#
_symmetry.space_group_name_H-M   'P 1'
#
loop_
_entity.id
_entity.type
_entity.pdbx_description
1 polymer ?
#
loop_
_entity_poly.entity_id
_entity_poly.type
_entity_poly.pdbx_seq_one_letter_code
_entity_poly.pdbx_strand_id
1 'polypeptide(L)'
;IYLLDAYDDLARDERKGAYNPLRTLSREPGYEEEMREIFELLLANCARSFERLPCVEDVDLLRNILYSGVWLKYHCKNAKKKDKTA
;
A
#
# COMPACT_ATOMS: atom_id res chain seq x y z
N ILE A 1 0.39 5.57 -6.30
CA ILE A 1 0.57 4.29 -7.01
C ILE A 1 2.02 3.79 -6.90
N TYR A 2 3.05 4.61 -7.19
CA TYR A 2 4.47 4.21 -7.05
C TYR A 2 4.95 3.80 -5.65
N LEU A 3 4.44 4.41 -4.57
CA LEU A 3 4.89 4.09 -3.21
C LEU A 3 4.45 2.69 -2.74
N LEU A 4 3.21 2.30 -3.05
CA LEU A 4 2.69 0.97 -2.70
C LEU A 4 3.44 -0.11 -3.46
N ASP A 5 3.81 0.15 -4.72
CA ASP A 5 4.60 -0.76 -5.55
C ASP A 5 6.02 -0.94 -4.98
N ALA A 6 6.69 0.15 -4.61
CA ALA A 6 8.00 0.10 -3.95
C ALA A 6 7.95 -0.64 -2.59
N TYR A 7 6.88 -0.43 -1.80
CA TYR A 7 6.65 -1.21 -0.58
C TYR A 7 6.37 -2.68 -0.91
N ASP A 8 5.68 -2.93 -2.03
CA ASP A 8 5.31 -4.27 -2.41
C ASP A 8 6.50 -5.13 -2.86
N ASP A 9 7.37 -4.54 -3.67
CA ASP A 9 8.54 -5.16 -4.26
C ASP A 9 9.78 -5.14 -3.37
N LEU A 10 9.78 -4.42 -2.25
CA LEU A 10 10.93 -4.27 -1.34
C LEU A 10 11.70 -5.58 -1.07
N ALA A 11 11.00 -6.63 -0.63
CA ALA A 11 11.64 -7.91 -0.32
C ALA A 11 12.21 -8.64 -1.55
N ARG A 12 11.63 -8.40 -2.73
CA ARG A 12 12.12 -8.95 -4.01
C ARG A 12 13.32 -8.15 -4.49
N ASP A 13 13.26 -6.82 -4.39
CA ASP A 13 14.33 -5.92 -4.82
C ASP A 13 15.59 -6.10 -3.97
N GLU A 14 15.43 -6.29 -2.66
CA GLU A 14 16.54 -6.61 -1.76
C GLU A 14 17.23 -7.92 -2.15
N ARG A 15 16.48 -8.96 -2.52
CA ARG A 15 17.03 -10.25 -2.96
C ARG A 15 17.73 -10.17 -4.30
N LYS A 16 17.19 -9.37 -5.22
CA LYS A 16 17.76 -9.19 -6.57
C LYS A 16 18.88 -8.15 -6.62
N GLY A 17 19.12 -7.43 -5.52
CA GLY A 17 20.04 -6.29 -5.49
C GLY A 17 19.56 -5.10 -6.32
N ALA A 18 18.26 -5.04 -6.64
CA ALA A 18 17.67 -3.94 -7.38
C ALA A 18 17.53 -2.69 -6.48
N TYR A 19 17.52 -1.51 -7.11
CA TYR A 19 17.32 -0.26 -6.40
C TYR A 19 15.86 -0.16 -5.90
N ASN A 20 15.69 0.05 -4.60
CA ASN A 20 14.40 0.35 -3.99
C ASN A 20 14.57 1.53 -3.02
N PRO A 21 13.77 2.61 -3.16
CA PRO A 21 13.91 3.81 -2.33
C PRO A 21 13.59 3.57 -0.85
N LEU A 22 12.82 2.53 -0.53
CA LEU A 22 12.43 2.20 0.85
C LEU A 22 13.47 1.32 1.56
N ARG A 23 14.54 0.91 0.89
CA ARG A 23 15.53 -0.04 1.42
C ARG A 23 16.26 0.42 2.69
N THR A 24 16.53 1.73 2.79
CA THR A 24 17.14 2.30 3.99
C THR A 24 16.08 2.52 5.06
N LEU A 25 14.92 3.07 4.66
CA LEU A 25 13.80 3.37 5.55
C LEU A 25 13.25 2.10 6.22
N SER A 26 13.25 0.97 5.53
CA SER A 26 12.75 -0.32 6.05
C SER A 26 13.52 -0.89 7.24
N ARG A 27 14.68 -0.31 7.54
CA ARG A 27 15.54 -0.72 8.66
C ARG A 27 15.33 0.12 9.91
N GLU A 28 14.60 1.23 9.79
CA GLU A 28 14.29 2.11 10.91
C GLU A 28 13.19 1.48 11.79
N PRO A 29 13.28 1.62 13.12
CA PRO A 29 12.19 1.21 14.00
C PRO A 29 10.95 2.06 13.73
N GLY A 30 9.78 1.42 13.59
CA GLY A 30 8.51 2.11 13.30
C GLY A 30 8.19 2.28 11.81
N TYR A 31 9.04 1.78 10.90
CA TYR A 31 8.80 1.84 9.46
C TYR A 31 7.40 1.34 9.04
N GLU A 32 6.93 0.23 9.60
CA GLU A 32 5.63 -0.36 9.23
C GLU A 32 4.45 0.53 9.69
N GLU A 33 4.55 1.16 10.86
CA GLU A 33 3.59 2.17 11.32
C GLU A 33 3.62 3.43 10.44
N GLU A 34 4.80 3.98 10.13
CA GLU A 34 4.92 5.16 9.27
C GLU A 34 4.36 4.91 7.86
N MET A 35 4.68 3.75 7.27
CA MET A 35 4.14 3.38 5.95
C MET A 35 2.62 3.27 5.97
N ARG A 36 2.05 2.75 7.07
CA ARG A 36 0.60 2.67 7.23
C ARG A 36 -0.03 4.06 7.29
N GLU A 37 0.52 4.97 8.07
CA GLU A 37 0.02 6.35 8.17
C GLU A 37 0.09 7.08 6.83
N ILE A 38 1.19 6.91 6.10
CA ILE A 38 1.36 7.49 4.76
C ILE A 38 0.33 6.91 3.79
N PHE A 39 0.10 5.59 3.80
CA PHE A 39 -0.91 4.98 2.94
C PHE A 39 -2.33 5.45 3.29
N GLU A 40 -2.66 5.58 4.58
CA GLU A 40 -3.95 6.08 5.03
C GLU A 40 -4.18 7.52 4.57
N LEU A 41 -3.18 8.40 4.72
CA LEU A 41 -3.26 9.78 4.25
C LEU A 41 -3.41 9.88 2.72
N LEU A 42 -2.66 9.08 1.97
CA LEU A 42 -2.75 9.05 0.51
C LEU A 42 -4.13 8.54 0.05
N LEU A 43 -4.64 7.48 0.67
CA LEU A 43 -5.97 6.95 0.38
C LEU A 43 -7.08 7.95 0.73
N ALA A 44 -6.98 8.62 1.88
CA ALA A 44 -7.93 9.64 2.29
C ALA A 44 -7.97 10.82 1.29
N ASN A 45 -6.81 11.26 0.82
CA ASN A 45 -6.71 12.31 -0.20
C ASN A 45 -7.24 11.85 -1.56
N CYS A 46 -6.97 10.60 -1.96
CA CYS A 46 -7.54 10.01 -3.18
C CYS A 46 -9.06 9.91 -3.08
N ALA A 47 -9.61 9.40 -1.97
CA ALA A 47 -11.05 9.30 -1.75
C ALA A 47 -11.73 10.67 -1.76
N ARG A 48 -11.15 11.67 -1.08
CA ARG A 48 -11.68 13.04 -1.08
C ARG A 48 -11.70 13.67 -2.48
N SER A 49 -10.67 13.40 -3.28
CA SER A 49 -10.59 13.91 -4.65
C SER A 49 -11.54 13.15 -5.57
N PHE A 50 -11.72 11.85 -5.34
CA PHE A 50 -12.62 10.98 -6.09
C PHE A 50 -14.09 11.39 -5.91
N GLU A 51 -14.54 11.64 -4.69
CA GLU A 51 -15.93 12.08 -4.41
C GLU A 51 -16.27 13.45 -5.01
N ARG A 52 -15.28 14.24 -5.45
CA ARG A 52 -15.48 15.53 -6.12
C ARG A 52 -15.58 15.42 -7.64
N LEU A 53 -15.23 14.27 -8.21
CA LEU A 53 -15.33 14.06 -9.65
C LEU A 53 -16.78 13.71 -10.01
N PRO A 54 -17.34 14.26 -11.11
CA PRO A 54 -18.61 13.79 -11.65
C PRO A 54 -18.41 12.43 -12.31
N CYS A 55 -18.15 11.40 -11.51
CA CYS A 55 -18.04 10.02 -11.96
C CYS A 55 -19.46 9.46 -12.13
N VAL A 56 -19.88 9.28 -13.38
CA VAL A 56 -21.22 8.79 -13.73
C VAL A 56 -21.21 7.29 -14.06
N GLU A 57 -20.05 6.75 -14.44
CA GLU A 57 -19.80 5.32 -14.71
C GLU A 57 -18.75 4.75 -13.74
N ASP A 58 -18.88 3.47 -13.39
CA ASP A 58 -17.94 2.65 -12.61
C ASP A 58 -17.59 3.16 -11.18
N VAL A 59 -18.42 4.01 -10.58
CA VAL A 59 -18.26 4.50 -9.20
C VAL A 59 -18.09 3.37 -8.19
N ASP A 60 -18.85 2.28 -8.35
CA ASP A 60 -18.81 1.14 -7.43
C ASP A 60 -17.52 0.33 -7.55
N LEU A 61 -16.95 0.23 -8.75
CA LEU A 61 -15.65 -0.41 -8.96
C LEU A 61 -14.53 0.41 -8.33
N LEU A 62 -14.56 1.73 -8.53
CA LEU A 62 -13.55 2.64 -7.97
C LEU A 62 -13.64 2.70 -6.44
N ARG A 63 -14.85 2.69 -5.86
CA ARG A 63 -15.06 2.55 -4.41
C ARG A 63 -14.54 1.23 -3.88
N ASN A 64 -14.79 0.12 -4.57
CA ASN A 64 -14.23 -1.18 -4.17
C ASN A 64 -12.70 -1.19 -4.19
N ILE A 65 -12.06 -0.59 -5.20
CA ILE A 65 -10.59 -0.50 -5.28
C ILE A 65 -10.03 0.39 -4.14
N LEU A 66 -10.64 1.55 -3.90
CA LEU A 66 -10.19 2.53 -2.90
C LEU A 66 -10.41 2.07 -1.46
N TYR A 67 -11.60 1.56 -1.14
CA TYR A 67 -11.99 1.25 0.23
C TYR A 67 -11.69 -0.20 0.64
N SER A 68 -11.75 -1.15 -0.29
CA SER A 68 -11.59 -2.57 0.04
C SER A 68 -10.30 -3.16 -0.56
N GLY A 69 -9.95 -2.80 -1.79
CA GLY A 69 -8.85 -3.43 -2.54
C GLY A 69 -7.48 -3.23 -1.89
N VAL A 70 -7.18 -2.02 -1.41
CA VAL A 70 -5.86 -1.72 -0.82
C VAL A 70 -5.68 -2.42 0.53
N TRP A 71 -6.71 -2.40 1.38
CA TRP A 71 -6.68 -3.11 2.66
C TRP A 71 -6.64 -4.62 2.49
N LEU A 72 -7.34 -5.19 1.50
CA LEU A 72 -7.25 -6.61 1.20
C LEU A 72 -5.82 -7.03 0.84
N LYS A 73 -5.14 -6.25 -0.01
CA LYS A 73 -3.75 -6.51 -0.43
C LYS A 73 -2.78 -6.39 0.76
N TYR A 74 -2.94 -5.36 1.59
CA TYR A 74 -2.15 -5.15 2.80
C TYR A 74 -2.34 -6.29 3.82
N HIS A 75 -3.59 -6.66 4.12
CA HIS A 75 -3.90 -7.74 5.06
C HIS A 75 -3.43 -9.11 4.57
N CYS A 76 -3.61 -9.44 3.29
CA CYS A 76 -3.11 -10.71 2.74
C CYS A 76 -1.58 -10.82 2.85
N LYS A 77 -0.84 -9.71 2.68
CA LYS A 77 0.61 -9.72 2.77
C LYS A 77 1.11 -9.89 4.21
N ASN A 78 0.44 -9.25 5.17
CA ASN A 78 0.74 -9.38 6.59
C ASN A 78 0.31 -10.73 7.18
N ALA A 79 -0.79 -11.31 6.71
CA ALA A 79 -1.20 -12.67 7.06
C ALA A 79 -0.17 -13.71 6.58
N LYS A 80 0.36 -13.58 5.36
CA LYS A 80 1.41 -14.44 4.82
C LYS A 80 2.77 -14.30 5.53
N LYS A 81 3.06 -13.15 6.15
CA LYS A 81 4.24 -12.97 7.01
C LYS A 81 4.08 -13.70 8.36
N LYS A 82 2.89 -13.66 8.98
CA LYS A 82 2.60 -14.36 10.24
C LYS A 82 2.67 -15.89 10.11
N ASP A 83 2.12 -16.45 9.03
CA ASP A 83 2.11 -17.91 8.78
C ASP A 83 3.51 -18.51 8.55
N LYS A 84 4.46 -17.72 8.04
CA LYS A 84 5.86 -18.14 7.84
C LYS A 84 6.74 -18.05 9.09
N THR A 85 6.21 -17.53 10.20
CA THR A 85 6.93 -17.33 11.46
C THR A 85 6.36 -18.21 12.58
N ALA A 86 5.42 -19.11 12.25
CA ALA A 86 4.83 -20.09 13.15
C ALA A 86 5.38 -21.50 12.89
#